data_AF-A0A7X7DVD8-F1
#
_entry.id   AF-A0A7X7DVD8-F1
#
_cell.length_a   1.000
_cell.length_b   1.000
_cell.length_c   1.000
_cell.angle_alpha   90.00
_cell.angle_beta   90.00
_cell.angle_gamma   90.00
#
_symmetry.space_group_name_H-M   'P 1'
#
loop_
_entity.id
_entity.type
_entity.pdbx_description
1 polymer ?
#
loop_
_entity_poly.entity_id
_entity_poly.type
_entity_poly.pdbx_seq_one_letter_code
_entity_poly.pdbx_strand_id
1 'polypeptide(L)'
;MSLFFVLLCAVCILFLLFPRASRACTSVVVGRNASSTGRVIVGHNEDDPGRLIVRHALVPSRRWDDGDVITAEERSARIPQPPRTLAFFWTQVRGERGLSNADGFYNERGVLVVSDSCLSSRLDDEPDLVAGG
;
A
#
# COMPACT_ATOMS: atom_id res chain seq x y z
N MET A 1 -2.35 45.12 -24.42
CA MET A 1 -1.79 43.79 -24.14
C MET A 1 -1.31 43.20 -25.46
N SER A 2 -0.01 42.92 -25.63
CA SER A 2 0.51 42.51 -26.94
C SER A 2 0.01 41.12 -27.32
N LEU A 3 -0.16 40.85 -28.62
CA LEU A 3 -0.54 39.53 -29.14
C LEU A 3 0.40 38.43 -28.63
N PHE A 4 1.69 38.75 -28.49
CA PHE A 4 2.70 37.88 -27.88
C PHE A 4 2.36 37.48 -26.44
N PHE A 5 1.94 38.42 -25.61
CA PHE A 5 1.57 38.13 -24.22
C PHE A 5 0.33 37.22 -24.13
N VAL A 6 -0.66 37.45 -25.00
CA VAL A 6 -1.88 36.61 -25.07
C VAL A 6 -1.52 35.18 -25.49
N LEU A 7 -0.66 35.01 -26.50
CA LEU A 7 -0.17 33.71 -26.95
C LEU A 7 0.63 32.98 -25.85
N LEU A 8 1.51 33.69 -25.14
CA LEU A 8 2.28 33.12 -24.03
C LEU A 8 1.35 32.62 -22.91
N CYS A 9 0.37 33.43 -22.50
CA CYS A 9 -0.62 33.02 -21.51
C CYS A 9 -1.45 31.81 -21.97
N ALA A 10 -1.87 31.77 -23.24
CA ALA A 10 -2.61 30.64 -23.79
C ALA A 10 -1.81 29.34 -23.77
N VAL A 11 -0.51 29.39 -24.10
CA VAL A 11 0.40 28.24 -24.02
C VAL A 11 0.58 27.80 -22.57
N CYS A 12 0.82 28.73 -21.63
CA CYS A 12 0.92 28.40 -20.21
C CYS A 12 -0.35 27.75 -19.66
N ILE A 13 -1.54 28.27 -20.02
CA ILE A 13 -2.82 27.69 -19.62
C ILE A 13 -2.98 26.29 -20.21
N LEU A 14 -2.61 26.07 -21.48
CA LEU A 14 -2.65 24.75 -22.11
C LEU A 14 -1.75 23.73 -21.36
N PHE A 15 -0.55 24.15 -20.92
CA PHE A 15 0.33 23.31 -20.10
C PHE A 15 -0.22 23.01 -18.70
N LEU A 16 -0.98 23.93 -18.09
CA LEU A 16 -1.64 23.71 -16.80
C LEU A 16 -2.89 22.84 -16.92
N LEU A 17 -3.54 22.83 -18.08
CA LEU A 17 -4.71 22.00 -18.38
C LEU A 17 -4.35 20.57 -18.78
N PHE A 18 -3.07 20.23 -18.96
CA PHE A 18 -2.66 18.84 -19.15
C PHE A 18 -3.00 18.04 -17.88
N PRO A 19 -3.94 17.08 -17.95
CA PRO A 19 -4.26 16.26 -16.80
C PRO A 19 -3.03 15.47 -16.40
N ARG A 20 -2.59 15.63 -15.15
CA ARG A 20 -1.61 14.72 -14.56
C ARG A 20 -2.36 13.50 -14.06
N ALA A 21 -1.96 12.31 -14.49
CA ALA A 21 -2.46 11.08 -13.90
C ALA A 21 -2.14 11.12 -12.40
N SER A 22 -3.18 11.00 -11.56
CA SER A 22 -2.97 10.71 -10.15
C SER A 22 -2.26 9.36 -10.06
N ARG A 23 -1.12 9.34 -9.36
CA ARG A 23 -0.38 8.11 -9.04
C ARG A 23 -0.40 7.99 -7.53
N ALA A 24 -1.60 7.70 -7.02
CA ALA A 24 -1.83 7.63 -5.60
C ALA A 24 -2.74 6.44 -5.35
N CYS A 25 -2.25 5.51 -4.54
CA CYS A 25 -3.11 4.51 -3.95
C CYS A 25 -4.25 5.24 -3.23
N THR A 26 -5.43 4.63 -3.22
CA THR A 26 -6.61 5.22 -2.58
C THR A 26 -7.37 4.13 -1.86
N SER A 27 -7.68 4.39 -0.60
CA SER A 27 -8.51 3.50 0.20
C SER A 27 -9.89 4.10 0.48
N VAL A 28 -10.93 3.28 0.34
CA VAL A 28 -12.30 3.60 0.72
C VAL A 28 -12.76 2.62 1.78
N VAL A 29 -13.16 3.13 2.95
CA VAL A 29 -13.70 2.31 4.04
C VAL A 29 -15.15 2.71 4.30
N VAL A 30 -16.06 1.76 4.16
CA VAL A 30 -17.48 1.91 4.50
C VAL A 30 -17.77 1.09 5.73
N GLY A 31 -18.11 1.76 6.83
CA GLY A 31 -18.48 1.10 8.08
C GLY A 31 -19.76 0.27 7.93
N ARG A 32 -19.89 -0.78 8.75
CA ARG A 32 -21.02 -1.72 8.71
C ARG A 32 -22.42 -1.08 8.85
N ASN A 33 -22.52 0.06 9.54
CA ASN A 33 -23.79 0.78 9.71
C ASN A 33 -24.09 1.73 8.53
N ALA A 34 -23.09 2.04 7.70
CA ALA A 34 -23.22 2.88 6.51
C ALA A 34 -23.37 2.04 5.23
N SER A 35 -22.93 0.77 5.24
CA SER A 35 -23.06 -0.11 4.09
C SER A 35 -24.46 -0.71 3.98
N SER A 36 -24.96 -0.87 2.75
CA SER A 36 -26.24 -1.53 2.49
C SER A 36 -26.24 -3.04 2.82
N THR A 37 -25.06 -3.64 2.99
CA THR A 37 -24.88 -5.08 3.25
C THR A 37 -24.72 -5.42 4.73
N GLY A 38 -24.66 -4.41 5.61
CA GLY A 38 -24.38 -4.60 7.04
C GLY A 38 -22.96 -5.07 7.36
N ARG A 39 -22.04 -5.03 6.38
CA ARG A 39 -20.63 -5.46 6.51
C ARG A 39 -19.68 -4.28 6.38
N VAL A 40 -18.48 -4.37 6.94
CA VAL A 40 -17.41 -3.42 6.59
C VAL A 40 -16.97 -3.70 5.16
N ILE A 41 -16.88 -2.67 4.33
CA ILE A 41 -16.36 -2.75 2.96
C ILE A 41 -15.08 -1.94 2.91
N VAL A 42 -14.02 -2.55 2.42
CA VAL A 42 -12.75 -1.88 2.15
C VAL A 42 -12.43 -2.06 0.68
N GLY A 43 -12.28 -0.95 -0.03
CA GLY A 43 -11.72 -0.91 -1.37
C GLY A 43 -10.35 -0.25 -1.31
N HIS A 44 -9.38 -0.82 -2.02
CA HIS A 44 -8.04 -0.26 -2.13
C HIS A 44 -7.55 -0.51 -3.56
N ASN A 45 -7.08 0.54 -4.24
CA ASN A 45 -6.33 0.39 -5.48
C ASN A 45 -4.85 0.63 -5.21
N GLU A 46 -4.03 -0.21 -5.83
CA GLU A 46 -2.58 -0.07 -5.80
C GLU A 46 -2.12 0.56 -7.12
N ASP A 47 -1.52 1.74 -7.04
CA ASP A 47 -1.18 2.62 -8.18
C ASP A 47 0.34 2.80 -8.31
N ASP A 48 1.09 1.73 -8.09
CA ASP A 48 2.54 1.71 -8.26
C ASP A 48 2.96 1.89 -9.75
N PRO A 49 4.06 2.62 -10.02
CA PRO A 49 4.51 2.88 -11.38
C PRO A 49 5.17 1.66 -12.04
N GLY A 50 5.02 1.55 -13.36
CA GLY A 50 5.73 0.58 -14.19
C GLY A 50 4.89 -0.66 -14.50
N ARG A 51 5.57 -1.74 -14.92
CA ARG A 51 4.93 -3.04 -15.18
C ARG A 51 5.25 -3.97 -14.01
N LEU A 52 4.23 -4.28 -13.23
CA LEU A 52 4.35 -5.07 -12.01
C LEU A 52 3.66 -6.41 -12.17
N ILE A 53 4.10 -7.39 -11.38
CA ILE A 53 3.45 -8.69 -11.27
C ILE A 53 2.77 -8.75 -9.91
N VAL A 54 1.45 -8.90 -9.91
CA VAL A 54 0.67 -9.14 -8.69
C VAL A 54 0.38 -10.62 -8.57
N ARG A 55 0.99 -11.27 -7.58
CA ARG A 55 0.72 -12.68 -7.26
C ARG A 55 -0.35 -12.76 -6.19
N HIS A 56 -1.16 -13.80 -6.26
CA HIS A 56 -2.20 -14.07 -5.27
C HIS A 56 -1.93 -15.43 -4.67
N ALA A 57 -1.97 -15.54 -3.35
CA ALA A 57 -1.74 -16.78 -2.64
C ALA A 57 -2.73 -16.93 -1.49
N LEU A 58 -3.15 -18.17 -1.26
CA LEU A 58 -3.75 -18.57 0.00
C LEU A 58 -2.65 -19.21 0.84
N VAL A 59 -2.25 -18.51 1.90
CA VAL A 59 -1.25 -18.99 2.84
C VAL A 59 -1.98 -19.77 3.95
N PRO A 60 -1.69 -21.07 4.15
CA PRO A 60 -2.36 -21.86 5.17
C PRO A 60 -1.90 -21.44 6.57
N SER A 61 -2.75 -21.67 7.57
CA SER A 61 -2.37 -21.53 8.98
C SER A 61 -1.20 -22.46 9.29
N ARG A 62 -0.24 -22.01 10.10
CA ARG A 62 0.95 -22.79 10.42
C ARG A 62 1.23 -22.77 11.92
N ARG A 63 1.78 -23.87 12.44
CA ARG A 63 2.40 -23.92 13.77
C ARG A 63 3.89 -23.64 13.64
N TRP A 64 4.44 -22.98 14.64
CA TRP A 64 5.84 -22.57 14.69
C TRP A 64 6.48 -23.11 15.96
N ASP A 65 7.77 -23.40 15.88
CA ASP A 65 8.56 -23.84 17.02
C ASP A 65 8.99 -22.62 17.86
N ASP A 66 9.29 -22.84 19.14
CA ASP A 66 9.74 -21.77 20.03
C ASP A 66 11.05 -21.15 19.51
N GLY A 67 11.05 -19.82 19.36
CA GLY A 67 12.19 -19.07 18.84
C GLY A 67 12.18 -18.86 17.32
N ASP A 68 11.18 -19.40 16.59
CA ASP A 68 10.99 -19.07 15.18
C ASP A 68 10.75 -17.57 14.99
N VAL A 69 11.35 -17.02 13.93
CA VAL A 69 11.22 -15.60 13.56
C VAL A 69 10.82 -15.44 12.11
N ILE A 70 10.09 -14.37 11.80
CA ILE A 70 9.90 -13.91 10.43
C ILE A 70 11.19 -13.24 9.97
N THR A 71 11.73 -13.71 8.84
CA THR A 71 12.81 -13.05 8.12
C THR A 71 12.19 -12.33 6.92
N ALA A 72 12.03 -11.01 7.05
CA ALA A 72 11.60 -10.15 5.96
C ALA A 72 12.82 -9.60 5.17
N GLU A 73 12.62 -8.55 4.37
CA GLU A 73 13.68 -7.91 3.57
C GLU A 73 14.79 -7.34 4.47
N GLU A 74 15.98 -7.13 3.92
CA GLU A 74 17.11 -6.55 4.66
C GLU A 74 16.68 -5.27 5.40
N ARG A 75 17.10 -5.13 6.66
CA ARG A 75 16.74 -4.01 7.57
C ARG A 75 15.30 -4.00 8.08
N SER A 76 14.52 -5.05 7.82
CA SER A 76 13.22 -5.24 8.48
C SER A 76 13.40 -5.72 9.92
N ALA A 77 12.43 -5.41 10.79
CA ALA A 77 12.38 -5.99 12.14
C ALA A 77 12.29 -7.53 12.07
N ARG A 78 12.99 -8.19 13.00
CA ARG A 78 12.83 -9.62 13.24
C ARG A 78 11.65 -9.82 14.18
N ILE A 79 10.56 -10.37 13.66
CA ILE A 79 9.32 -10.56 14.42
C ILE A 79 9.24 -12.01 14.91
N PRO A 80 9.16 -12.28 16.23
CA PRO A 80 8.91 -13.61 16.75
C PRO A 80 7.58 -14.17 16.24
N GLN A 81 7.58 -15.43 15.80
CA GLN A 81 6.36 -16.11 15.40
C GLN A 81 5.54 -16.47 16.65
N PRO A 82 4.21 -16.27 16.63
CA PRO A 82 3.36 -16.89 17.63
C PRO A 82 3.34 -18.41 17.43
N PRO A 83 2.95 -19.21 18.45
CA PRO A 83 2.86 -20.68 18.32
C PRO A 83 1.98 -21.16 17.15
N ARG A 84 1.04 -20.31 16.71
CA ARG A 84 0.22 -20.53 15.52
C ARG A 84 -0.07 -19.21 14.80
N THR A 85 0.15 -19.18 13.49
CA THR A 85 -0.37 -18.14 12.59
C THR A 85 -1.68 -18.57 11.94
N LEU A 86 -2.52 -17.58 11.62
CA LEU A 86 -3.79 -17.79 10.92
C LEU A 86 -3.56 -18.06 9.43
N ALA A 87 -4.52 -18.71 8.77
CA ALA A 87 -4.56 -18.73 7.32
C ALA A 87 -4.93 -17.33 6.78
N PHE A 88 -4.35 -16.93 5.65
CA PHE A 88 -4.64 -15.64 5.04
C PHE A 88 -4.50 -15.67 3.51
N PHE A 89 -5.29 -14.84 2.85
CA PHE A 89 -5.09 -14.45 1.47
C PHE A 89 -4.04 -13.34 1.41
N TRP A 90 -3.14 -13.45 0.44
CA TRP A 90 -2.02 -12.52 0.24
C TRP A 90 -1.98 -12.08 -1.21
N THR A 91 -1.96 -10.77 -1.43
CA THR A 91 -1.60 -10.15 -2.70
C THR A 91 -0.18 -9.63 -2.61
N GLN A 92 0.72 -10.21 -3.40
CA GLN A 92 2.12 -9.83 -3.43
C GLN A 92 2.41 -8.99 -4.67
N VAL A 93 2.87 -7.75 -4.50
CA VAL A 93 3.32 -6.89 -5.58
C VAL A 93 4.83 -7.09 -5.78
N ARG A 94 5.23 -7.47 -7.00
CA ARG A 94 6.65 -7.64 -7.35
C ARG A 94 7.08 -6.60 -8.37
N GLY A 95 8.07 -5.79 -7.98
CA GLY A 95 8.87 -4.92 -8.84
C GLY A 95 10.37 -5.25 -8.76
N GLU A 96 11.18 -4.66 -9.62
CA GLU A 96 12.64 -4.90 -9.69
C GLU A 96 13.39 -4.61 -8.37
N ARG A 97 12.84 -3.72 -7.53
CA ARG A 97 13.47 -3.26 -6.28
C ARG A 97 12.84 -3.83 -5.00
N GLY A 98 11.87 -4.75 -5.11
CA GLY A 98 11.00 -5.12 -3.98
C GLY A 98 9.94 -4.05 -3.72
N LEU A 99 8.70 -4.47 -3.51
CA LEU A 99 7.52 -3.60 -3.25
C LEU A 99 6.65 -4.23 -2.15
N SER A 100 7.31 -4.76 -1.10
CA SER A 100 6.64 -5.47 0.01
C SER A 100 5.64 -4.60 0.79
N ASN A 101 5.82 -3.28 0.73
CA ASN A 101 4.90 -2.28 1.28
C ASN A 101 3.59 -2.15 0.49
N ALA A 102 3.51 -2.64 -0.74
CA ALA A 102 2.31 -2.66 -1.58
C ALA A 102 1.50 -3.97 -1.45
N ASP A 103 1.90 -4.86 -0.53
CA ASP A 103 1.22 -6.13 -0.32
C ASP A 103 -0.09 -5.95 0.47
N GLY A 104 -1.05 -6.83 0.21
CA GLY A 104 -2.35 -6.88 0.88
C GLY A 104 -2.58 -8.23 1.55
N PHE A 105 -3.20 -8.23 2.73
CA PHE A 105 -3.41 -9.42 3.56
C PHE A 105 -4.84 -9.49 4.09
N TYR A 106 -5.52 -10.62 3.93
CA TYR A 106 -6.84 -10.85 4.53
C TYR A 106 -6.92 -12.23 5.20
N ASN A 107 -7.09 -12.27 6.53
CA ASN A 107 -7.02 -13.52 7.27
C ASN A 107 -8.39 -14.19 7.54
N GLU A 108 -8.35 -15.45 7.98
CA GLU A 108 -9.54 -16.25 8.32
C GLU A 108 -10.36 -15.70 9.51
N ARG A 109 -9.87 -14.66 10.18
CA ARG A 109 -10.58 -13.96 11.27
C ARG A 109 -11.17 -12.62 10.83
N GLY A 110 -11.13 -12.31 9.54
CA GLY A 110 -11.74 -11.09 8.99
C GLY A 110 -10.89 -9.84 9.17
N VAL A 111 -9.59 -9.97 9.42
CA VAL A 111 -8.65 -8.83 9.48
C VAL A 111 -8.08 -8.60 8.09
N LEU A 112 -8.26 -7.39 7.57
CA LEU A 112 -7.67 -6.91 6.32
C LEU A 112 -6.56 -5.90 6.64
N VAL A 113 -5.41 -6.04 5.99
CA VAL A 113 -4.31 -5.08 6.01
C VAL A 113 -3.98 -4.72 4.58
N VAL A 114 -3.96 -3.42 4.30
CA VAL A 114 -3.51 -2.80 3.05
C VAL A 114 -2.72 -1.56 3.43
N SER A 115 -1.76 -1.17 2.59
CA SER A 115 -0.99 0.07 2.74
C SER A 115 -1.59 1.13 1.83
N ASP A 116 -1.61 2.40 2.26
CA ASP A 116 -2.05 3.50 1.40
C ASP A 116 -0.92 4.50 1.19
N SER A 117 -0.76 4.91 -0.05
CA SER A 117 0.18 5.92 -0.55
C SER A 117 1.67 5.61 -0.42
N CYS A 118 2.13 4.64 0.37
CA CYS A 118 3.55 4.25 0.50
C CYS A 118 4.54 5.43 0.69
N LEU A 119 4.03 6.58 1.14
CA LEU A 119 4.79 7.80 1.40
C LEU A 119 5.33 7.77 2.83
N SER A 120 6.29 8.66 3.11
CA SER A 120 6.75 8.90 4.47
C SER A 120 5.56 9.20 5.37
N SER A 121 5.35 8.36 6.38
CA SER A 121 4.29 8.52 7.37
C SER A 121 4.60 9.63 8.39
N ARG A 122 5.80 10.23 8.32
CA ARG A 122 6.30 11.31 9.17
C ARG A 122 6.63 12.55 8.36
N LEU A 123 6.38 13.71 8.96
CA LEU A 123 6.70 15.03 8.43
C LEU A 123 7.86 15.69 9.20
N ASP A 124 8.36 15.04 10.26
CA ASP A 124 9.38 15.54 11.18
C ASP A 124 10.74 14.85 10.98
N ASP A 125 11.81 15.56 11.34
CA ASP A 125 13.22 15.13 11.21
C ASP A 125 13.70 14.26 12.38
N GLU A 126 12.77 13.66 13.14
CA GLU A 126 13.09 12.79 14.28
C GLU A 126 13.87 11.55 13.78
N PRO A 127 14.88 11.06 14.54
CA PRO A 127 15.68 9.93 14.11
C PRO A 127 14.80 8.73 13.80
N ASP A 128 15.00 8.21 12.58
CA ASP A 128 14.25 7.09 12.03
C ASP A 128 14.16 5.90 13.01
N LEU A 129 13.03 5.19 12.99
CA LEU A 129 12.89 3.86 13.57
C LEU A 129 13.70 2.85 12.72
N VAL A 130 15.02 3.01 12.70
CA VAL A 130 16.00 2.28 11.86
C VAL A 130 16.18 0.81 12.23
N ALA A 131 15.46 0.33 13.25
CA ALA A 131 15.48 -1.05 13.71
C ALA A 131 14.15 -1.79 13.45
N GLY A 132 13.25 -1.20 12.65
CA GLY A 132 12.01 -1.83 12.22
C GLY A 132 10.80 -1.58 13.14
N GLY A 133 10.80 -0.44 13.84
CA GLY A 133 9.77 -0.07 14.82
C GLY A 133 10.27 -0.11 16.25
#